data_AF-A0A382IMJ0-F1
#
_entry.id   AF-A0A382IMJ0-F1
#
_cell.length_a   1.000
_cell.length_b   1.000
_cell.length_c   1.000
_cell.angle_alpha   90.00
_cell.angle_beta   90.00
_cell.angle_gamma   90.00
#
_symmetry.space_group_name_H-M   'P 1'
#
loop_
_entity.id
_entity.type
_entity.pdbx_description
1 polymer ?
#
loop_
_entity_poly.entity_id
_entity_poly.type
_entity_poly.pdbx_seq_one_letter_code
_entity_poly.pdbx_strand_id
1 'polypeptide(L)'
;VLTNYLASVHLASLGEALMTAKKAGMDLNTTYEAIRISSGNSFVHETESQVILNGSRDINFTMDLVVKDVGIFQEIADRHQVPLEISPLLLKIFKDGQKRYGDREWSSNIVRRLEEKCEEKLLAPGFPSQMEDNEPEVRGEEVMVRR
;
A
#
# COMPACT_ATOMS: atom_id res chain seq x y z
N VAL A 1 5.20 2.34 -13.91
CA VAL A 1 6.25 1.92 -12.95
C VAL A 1 6.54 2.98 -11.89
N LEU A 2 6.70 4.27 -12.21
CA LEU A 2 6.89 5.32 -11.18
C LEU A 2 5.72 5.43 -10.20
N THR A 3 4.49 5.47 -10.73
CA THR A 3 3.26 5.51 -9.92
C THR A 3 3.11 4.28 -9.04
N ASN A 4 3.40 3.08 -9.57
CA ASN A 4 3.33 1.82 -8.82
C ASN A 4 4.43 1.73 -7.75
N TYR A 5 5.62 2.29 -8.00
CA TYR A 5 6.64 2.46 -6.97
C TYR A 5 6.11 3.33 -5.82
N LEU A 6 5.57 4.52 -6.12
CA LEU A 6 5.00 5.41 -5.09
C LEU A 6 3.86 4.73 -4.32
N ALA A 7 2.96 4.04 -5.03
CA ALA A 7 1.86 3.30 -4.39
C ALA A 7 2.40 2.23 -3.42
N SER A 8 3.42 1.47 -3.85
CA SER A 8 4.05 0.43 -3.04
C SER A 8 4.78 0.99 -1.81
N VAL A 9 5.44 2.16 -1.95
CA VAL A 9 6.04 2.89 -0.82
C VAL A 9 4.96 3.30 0.17
N HIS A 10 3.89 3.94 -0.30
CA HIS A 10 2.78 4.34 0.56
C HIS A 10 2.18 3.14 1.28
N LEU A 11 1.89 2.03 0.60
CA LEU A 11 1.34 0.83 1.22
C LEU A 11 2.25 0.31 2.35
N ALA A 12 3.55 0.16 2.09
CA ALA A 12 4.48 -0.33 3.11
C ALA A 12 4.58 0.63 4.30
N SER A 13 4.74 1.94 4.05
CA SER A 13 4.85 2.97 5.08
C SER A 13 3.56 3.17 5.88
N LEU A 14 2.39 3.02 5.25
CA LEU A 14 1.09 3.05 5.93
C LEU A 14 0.95 1.85 6.87
N GLY A 15 1.40 0.66 6.47
CA GLY A 15 1.46 -0.50 7.35
C GLY A 15 2.30 -0.23 8.61
N GLU A 16 3.46 0.41 8.46
CA GLU A 16 4.33 0.81 9.58
C GLU A 16 3.68 1.86 10.49
N ALA A 17 3.08 2.90 9.89
CA ALA A 17 2.41 3.97 10.62
C ALA A 17 1.20 3.46 11.41
N LEU A 18 0.32 2.68 10.78
CA LEU A 18 -0.86 2.11 11.42
C LEU A 18 -0.48 1.12 12.53
N MET A 19 0.54 0.28 12.33
CA MET A 19 1.01 -0.63 13.38
C MET A 19 1.61 0.13 14.55
N THR A 20 2.36 1.18 14.29
CA THR A 20 2.92 2.04 15.35
C THR A 20 1.81 2.72 16.14
N ALA A 21 0.81 3.29 15.47
CA ALA A 21 -0.36 3.88 16.12
C ALA A 21 -1.11 2.85 16.98
N LYS A 22 -1.34 1.65 16.44
CA LYS A 22 -1.98 0.53 17.16
C LYS A 22 -1.19 0.15 18.42
N LYS A 23 0.12 -0.05 18.31
CA LYS A 23 0.99 -0.40 19.46
C LYS A 23 1.15 0.73 20.47
N ALA A 24 0.96 1.97 20.04
CA ALA A 24 0.90 3.14 20.92
C ALA A 24 -0.47 3.31 21.62
N GLY A 25 -1.44 2.42 21.37
CA GLY A 25 -2.77 2.48 21.98
C GLY A 25 -3.69 3.54 21.37
N MET A 26 -3.36 4.03 20.17
CA MET A 26 -4.19 5.00 19.46
C MET A 26 -5.41 4.32 18.81
N ASP A 27 -6.52 5.05 18.74
CA ASP A 27 -7.70 4.62 17.99
C ASP A 27 -7.42 4.65 16.48
N LEU A 28 -7.62 3.52 15.80
CA LEU A 28 -7.27 3.39 14.38
C LEU A 28 -8.27 4.10 13.45
N ASN A 29 -9.54 4.25 13.84
CA ASN A 29 -10.51 5.06 13.08
C ASN A 29 -10.09 6.54 13.09
N THR A 30 -9.76 7.07 14.26
CA THR A 30 -9.25 8.43 14.42
C THR A 30 -7.91 8.61 13.70
N THR A 31 -7.02 7.61 13.78
CA THR A 31 -5.73 7.64 13.08
C THR A 31 -5.90 7.70 11.57
N TYR A 32 -6.80 6.89 11.02
CA TYR A 32 -7.15 6.91 9.59
C TYR A 32 -7.63 8.30 9.16
N GLU A 33 -8.64 8.85 9.85
CA GLU A 33 -9.18 10.17 9.50
C GLU A 33 -8.13 11.28 9.62
N ALA A 34 -7.27 11.23 10.64
CA ALA A 34 -6.20 12.19 10.85
C ALA A 34 -5.16 12.18 9.72
N ILE A 35 -4.80 11.00 9.21
CA ILE A 35 -3.89 10.88 8.05
C ILE A 35 -4.61 11.38 6.80
N ARG A 36 -5.86 10.95 6.57
CA ARG A 36 -6.68 11.31 5.39
C ARG A 36 -6.82 12.82 5.19
N ILE A 37 -7.05 13.59 6.25
CA ILE A 37 -7.23 15.05 6.16
C ILE A 37 -5.92 15.85 6.25
N SER A 38 -4.76 15.18 6.28
CA SER A 38 -3.46 15.80 6.52
C SER A 38 -2.49 15.59 5.34
N SER A 39 -1.29 16.17 5.44
CA SER A 39 -0.25 16.06 4.41
C SER A 39 0.33 14.64 4.26
N GLY A 40 0.03 13.74 5.19
CA GLY A 40 0.40 12.32 5.11
C GLY A 40 -0.54 11.48 4.25
N ASN A 41 -1.61 12.08 3.70
CA ASN A 41 -2.58 11.37 2.89
C ASN A 41 -2.00 10.89 1.55
N SER A 42 -2.58 9.83 1.01
CA SER A 42 -2.33 9.34 -0.35
C SER A 42 -3.55 8.58 -0.87
N PHE A 43 -3.67 8.42 -2.18
CA PHE A 43 -4.71 7.57 -2.77
C PHE A 43 -4.71 6.15 -2.19
N VAL A 44 -3.53 5.60 -1.89
CA VAL A 44 -3.36 4.28 -1.24
C VAL A 44 -3.89 4.28 0.19
N HIS A 45 -3.79 5.39 0.92
CA HIS A 45 -4.39 5.49 2.24
C HIS A 45 -5.92 5.52 2.15
N GLU A 46 -6.47 6.34 1.27
CA GLU A 46 -7.92 6.43 1.07
C GLU A 46 -8.53 5.15 0.50
N THR A 47 -7.73 4.22 -0.04
CA THR A 47 -8.22 2.96 -0.59
C THR A 47 -7.74 1.76 0.24
N GLU A 48 -6.47 1.38 0.11
CA GLU A 48 -5.92 0.14 0.65
C GLU A 48 -5.92 0.09 2.19
N SER A 49 -5.74 1.23 2.88
CA SER A 49 -5.81 1.23 4.36
C SER A 49 -7.19 0.83 4.87
N GLN A 50 -8.26 1.13 4.14
CA GLN A 50 -9.62 0.75 4.55
C GLN A 50 -9.77 -0.77 4.58
N VAL A 51 -9.43 -1.45 3.49
CA VAL A 51 -9.55 -2.92 3.39
C VAL A 51 -8.52 -3.63 4.27
N ILE A 52 -7.37 -3.01 4.57
CA ILE A 52 -6.45 -3.48 5.60
C ILE A 52 -7.12 -3.47 6.98
N LEU A 53 -7.70 -2.33 7.37
CA LEU A 53 -8.37 -2.15 8.66
C LEU A 53 -9.65 -2.99 8.78
N ASN A 54 -10.36 -3.25 7.69
CA ASN A 54 -11.45 -4.22 7.65
C ASN A 54 -10.95 -5.66 7.86
N GLY A 55 -9.78 -5.98 7.28
CA GLY A 55 -9.17 -7.31 7.31
C GLY A 55 -9.41 -8.15 6.06
N SER A 56 -10.33 -7.75 5.17
CA SER A 56 -10.47 -8.39 3.85
C SER A 56 -9.17 -8.32 3.06
N ARG A 57 -8.47 -7.17 3.10
CA ARG A 57 -7.23 -6.89 2.37
C ARG A 57 -7.38 -7.07 0.86
N ASP A 58 -8.60 -7.06 0.33
CA ASP A 58 -8.87 -7.25 -1.09
C ASP A 58 -8.62 -5.95 -1.87
N ILE A 59 -7.48 -5.89 -2.57
CA ILE A 59 -7.10 -4.77 -3.43
C ILE A 59 -6.90 -5.21 -4.90
N ASN A 60 -7.17 -6.47 -5.22
CA ASN A 60 -6.97 -7.06 -6.55
C ASN A 60 -5.58 -6.85 -7.19
N PHE A 61 -4.53 -6.65 -6.39
CA PHE A 61 -3.15 -6.49 -6.88
C PHE A 61 -2.19 -7.38 -6.10
N THR A 62 -1.34 -8.13 -6.80
CA THR A 62 -0.55 -9.24 -6.22
C THR A 62 0.93 -8.90 -5.97
N MET A 63 1.57 -9.64 -5.08
CA MET A 63 2.98 -9.46 -4.67
C MET A 63 3.95 -9.50 -5.86
N ASP A 64 3.76 -10.46 -6.78
CA ASP A 64 4.56 -10.60 -7.99
C ASP A 64 4.51 -9.35 -8.89
N LEU A 65 3.34 -8.72 -9.02
CA LEU A 65 3.16 -7.50 -9.80
C LEU A 65 3.89 -6.31 -9.15
N VAL A 66 3.83 -6.17 -7.81
CA VAL A 66 4.62 -5.16 -7.09
C VAL A 66 6.11 -5.38 -7.31
N VAL A 67 6.61 -6.60 -7.09
CA VAL A 67 8.04 -6.92 -7.24
C VAL A 67 8.52 -6.65 -8.67
N LYS A 68 7.72 -6.99 -9.67
CA LYS A 68 8.01 -6.69 -11.08
C LYS A 68 8.06 -5.18 -11.33
N ASP A 69 7.05 -4.42 -10.93
CA ASP A 69 6.96 -2.99 -11.26
C ASP A 69 8.02 -2.15 -10.53
N VAL A 70 8.28 -2.45 -9.25
CA VAL A 70 9.36 -1.81 -8.47
C VAL A 70 10.73 -2.25 -9.01
N GLY A 71 10.87 -3.49 -9.46
CA GLY A 71 12.09 -3.98 -10.12
C GLY A 71 12.42 -3.18 -11.39
N ILE A 72 11.44 -2.97 -12.26
CA ILE A 72 11.61 -2.14 -13.47
C ILE A 72 11.95 -0.70 -13.10
N PHE A 73 11.33 -0.13 -12.05
CA PHE A 73 11.69 1.20 -11.55
C PHE A 73 13.15 1.27 -11.09
N GLN A 74 13.62 0.28 -10.33
CA GLN A 74 15.01 0.20 -9.87
C GLN A 74 15.99 0.11 -11.06
N GLU A 75 15.71 -0.74 -12.05
CA GLU A 75 16.55 -0.89 -13.24
C GLU A 75 16.65 0.41 -14.06
N ILE A 76 15.58 1.20 -14.12
CA ILE A 76 15.62 2.54 -14.74
C ILE A 76 16.56 3.44 -13.95
N ALA A 77 16.43 3.49 -12.62
CA ALA A 77 17.30 4.31 -11.78
C ALA A 77 18.77 3.91 -11.91
N ASP A 78 19.08 2.62 -11.91
CA ASP A 78 20.44 2.09 -12.06
C ASP A 78 21.05 2.49 -13.42
N ARG A 79 20.29 2.35 -14.52
CA ARG A 79 20.73 2.79 -15.86
C ARG A 79 21.03 4.28 -15.94
N HIS A 80 20.33 5.09 -15.14
CA HIS A 80 20.51 6.53 -15.06
C HIS A 80 21.36 6.97 -13.87
N GLN A 81 22.02 6.03 -13.18
CA GLN A 81 22.93 6.29 -12.06
C GLN A 81 22.30 7.10 -10.92
N VAL A 82 21.00 6.92 -10.66
CA VAL A 82 20.29 7.55 -9.54
C VAL A 82 20.46 6.66 -8.30
N PRO A 83 21.14 7.11 -7.22
CA PRO A 83 21.43 6.28 -6.06
C PRO A 83 20.21 6.18 -5.13
N LEU A 84 19.29 5.26 -5.42
CA LEU A 84 18.08 5.08 -4.63
C LEU A 84 18.32 4.36 -3.31
N GLU A 85 17.73 4.87 -2.22
CA GLU A 85 17.77 4.22 -0.89
C GLU A 85 16.48 3.45 -0.58
N ILE A 86 15.32 4.00 -0.96
CA ILE A 86 14.01 3.45 -0.59
C ILE A 86 13.64 2.23 -1.45
N SER A 87 13.80 2.31 -2.77
CA SER A 87 13.41 1.22 -3.69
C SER A 87 14.10 -0.13 -3.38
N PRO A 88 15.41 -0.20 -3.10
CA PRO A 88 16.04 -1.45 -2.70
C PRO A 88 15.47 -2.04 -1.39
N LEU A 89 15.15 -1.19 -0.41
CA LEU A 89 14.52 -1.61 0.85
C LEU A 89 13.10 -2.14 0.60
N LEU A 90 12.34 -1.45 -0.26
CA LEU A 90 11.00 -1.85 -0.64
C LEU A 90 11.01 -3.22 -1.35
N LEU A 91 11.92 -3.44 -2.29
CA LEU A 91 12.11 -4.74 -2.95
C LEU A 91 12.42 -5.84 -1.94
N LYS A 92 13.26 -5.57 -0.93
CA LYS A 92 13.55 -6.54 0.14
C LYS A 92 12.30 -6.87 0.97
N ILE A 93 11.50 -5.85 1.30
CA ILE A 93 10.22 -5.99 2.00
C ILE A 93 9.27 -6.90 1.22
N PHE A 94 9.01 -6.57 -0.04
CA PHE A 94 8.04 -7.30 -0.88
C PHE A 94 8.53 -8.68 -1.29
N LYS A 95 9.82 -8.89 -1.58
CA LYS A 95 10.37 -10.23 -1.85
C LYS A 95 10.29 -11.15 -0.61
N ASP A 96 10.46 -10.61 0.60
CA ASP A 96 10.24 -11.39 1.83
C ASP A 96 8.76 -11.73 2.02
N GLY A 97 7.84 -10.79 1.75
CA GLY A 97 6.40 -11.05 1.74
C GLY A 97 5.99 -12.12 0.72
N GLN A 98 6.45 -11.97 -0.53
CA GLN A 98 6.25 -12.93 -1.61
C GLN A 98 6.75 -14.33 -1.23
N LYS A 99 7.95 -14.43 -0.64
CA LYS A 99 8.50 -15.71 -0.17
C LYS A 99 7.64 -16.37 0.91
N ARG A 100 7.04 -15.58 1.80
CA ARG A 100 6.23 -16.08 2.94
C ARG A 100 4.83 -16.51 2.52
N TYR A 101 4.20 -15.74 1.63
CA TYR A 101 2.76 -15.85 1.38
C TYR A 101 2.43 -16.28 -0.05
N GLY A 102 3.41 -16.27 -0.96
CA GLY A 102 3.27 -16.67 -2.35
C GLY A 102 3.15 -15.50 -3.33
N ASP A 103 3.41 -15.79 -4.60
CA ASP A 103 3.46 -14.81 -5.69
C ASP A 103 2.12 -14.10 -5.93
N ARG A 104 1.04 -14.87 -5.86
CA ARG A 104 -0.34 -14.43 -6.15
C ARG A 104 -1.09 -13.93 -4.91
N GLU A 105 -0.41 -13.83 -3.78
CA GLU A 105 -0.96 -13.19 -2.58
C GLU A 105 -1.20 -11.70 -2.85
N TRP A 106 -2.26 -11.13 -2.28
CA TRP A 106 -2.54 -9.70 -2.39
C TRP A 106 -1.43 -8.88 -1.75
N SER A 107 -0.99 -7.82 -2.42
CA SER A 107 0.12 -7.00 -1.95
C SER A 107 -0.17 -6.27 -0.64
N SER A 108 -1.43 -5.91 -0.36
CA SER A 108 -1.92 -5.39 0.92
C SER A 108 -1.61 -6.31 2.11
N ASN A 109 -1.50 -7.63 1.89
CA ASN A 109 -1.07 -8.60 2.91
C ASN A 109 0.38 -8.40 3.35
N ILE A 110 1.14 -7.47 2.77
CA ILE A 110 2.49 -7.13 3.22
C ILE A 110 2.54 -6.70 4.69
N VAL A 111 1.45 -6.09 5.18
CA VAL A 111 1.33 -5.66 6.58
C VAL A 111 1.31 -6.84 7.56
N ARG A 112 0.96 -8.05 7.10
CA ARG A 112 1.00 -9.27 7.95
C ARG A 112 2.39 -9.54 8.50
N ARG A 113 3.45 -9.11 7.80
CA ARG A 113 4.84 -9.21 8.28
C ARG A 113 5.05 -8.46 9.59
N LEU A 114 4.36 -7.32 9.76
CA LEU A 114 4.37 -6.55 11.00
C LEU A 114 3.40 -7.16 12.01
N GLU A 115 2.20 -7.54 11.58
CA GLU A 115 1.22 -8.17 12.47
C GLU A 115 1.78 -9.41 13.19
N GLU A 116 2.46 -10.28 12.44
CA GLU A 116 3.10 -11.48 12.97
C GLU A 116 4.24 -11.16 13.95
N LYS A 117 5.04 -10.12 13.67
CA LYS A 117 6.15 -9.71 14.55
C LYS A 117 5.69 -8.98 15.81
N CYS A 118 4.58 -8.25 15.72
CA CYS A 118 4.04 -7.46 16.81
C CYS A 118 2.96 -8.19 17.62
N GLU A 119 2.61 -9.41 17.19
CA GLU A 119 1.52 -10.24 17.70
C GLU A 119 0.20 -9.45 17.80
N GLU A 120 -0.10 -8.66 16.76
CA GLU A 120 -1.20 -7.70 16.76
C GLU A 120 -1.81 -7.59 15.36
N LYS A 121 -3.13 -7.43 15.26
CA LYS A 121 -3.83 -7.28 13.99
C LYS A 121 -4.17 -5.83 13.72
N LEU A 122 -3.96 -5.39 12.47
CA LEU A 122 -4.41 -4.08 12.01
C LEU A 122 -5.88 -4.13 11.66
N LEU A 123 -6.74 -4.19 12.67
CA LEU A 123 -8.18 -4.23 12.50
C LEU A 123 -8.85 -3.07 13.24
N ALA A 124 -9.86 -2.51 12.61
CA ALA A 124 -10.70 -1.44 13.13
C ALA A 124 -12.13 -1.56 12.56
N PRO A 125 -13.18 -1.29 13.35
CA PRO A 125 -14.55 -1.45 12.91
C PRO A 125 -14.96 -0.36 11.91
N GLY A 126 -15.96 -0.64 11.08
CA GLY A 126 -16.61 0.36 10.22
C GLY A 126 -15.96 0.62 8.87
N PHE A 127 -14.86 -0.08 8.53
CA PHE A 127 -14.26 -0.01 7.19
C PHE A 127 -14.89 -1.03 6.23
N PRO A 128 -15.01 -0.72 4.92
CA PRO A 128 -15.57 -1.63 3.92
C PRO A 128 -14.64 -2.81 3.63
N SER A 129 -15.22 -3.95 3.25
CA SER A 129 -14.45 -5.15 2.86
C SER A 129 -13.96 -5.12 1.42
N GLN A 130 -14.52 -4.25 0.57
CA GLN A 130 -14.08 -4.04 -0.80
C GLN A 130 -14.20 -2.56 -1.12
N MET A 131 -13.38 -2.08 -2.05
CA MET A 131 -13.52 -0.72 -2.56
C MET A 131 -14.75 -0.67 -3.47
N GLU A 132 -15.66 0.26 -3.19
CA GLU A 132 -16.83 0.51 -4.03
C GLU A 132 -16.58 1.75 -4.89
N ASP A 133 -16.68 1.58 -6.20
CA ASP A 133 -16.73 2.71 -7.13
C ASP A 133 -18.21 3.02 -7.43
N ASN A 134 -18.61 4.24 -7.06
CA ASN A 134 -19.96 4.73 -7.27
C ASN A 134 -20.05 5.69 -8.47
N GLU A 135 -18.93 5.93 -9.17
CA GLU A 135 -18.95 6.71 -10.39
C GLU A 135 -19.61 5.92 -11.53
N PRO A 136 -20.52 6.55 -12.30
CA PRO A 136 -21.15 5.87 -13.41
C PRO A 136 -20.11 5.56 -14.49
N GLU A 137 -20.20 4.36 -15.08
CA GLU A 137 -19.38 4.02 -16.25
C GLU A 137 -19.63 5.03 -17.38
N VAL A 138 -18.57 5.70 -17.81
CA VAL A 138 -18.59 6.63 -18.93
C VAL A 138 -17.71 6.12 -20.07
N ARG A 139 -17.99 6.59 -21.30
CA ARG A 139 -17.11 6.32 -22.43
C ARG A 139 -15.75 6.96 -22.16
N GLY A 140 -14.68 6.16 -22.21
CA GLY A 140 -13.33 6.65 -22.02
C GLY A 140 -13.00 7.82 -22.95
N GLU A 141 -12.47 8.89 -22.38
CA GLU A 141 -12.02 10.10 -23.07
C GLU A 141 -10.57 10.41 -22.72
N GLU A 142 -9.92 11.19 -23.58
CA GLU A 142 -8.53 11.60 -23.34
C GLU A 142 -8.48 12.58 -22.16
N VAL A 143 -7.68 12.27 -21.15
CA VAL A 143 -7.50 13.14 -19.99
C VAL A 143 -6.69 14.36 -20.40
N MET A 144 -7.37 15.50 -20.49
CA MET A 144 -6.73 16.79 -20.80
C MET A 144 -5.98 17.30 -19.56
N VAL A 145 -4.66 17.08 -19.54
CA VAL A 145 -3.79 17.61 -18.47
C VAL A 145 -3.79 19.14 -18.54
N ARG A 146 -4.27 19.80 -17.48
CA ARG A 146 -4.14 21.26 -17.34
C ARG A 146 -2.65 21.61 -17.28
N ARG A 147 -2.17 22.36 -18.26
CA ARG A 147 -0.81 22.92 -18.29
C ARG A 147 -0.74 24.19 -17.47
#